data_AF-A0A353EFP7-F1
#
_entry.id   AF-A0A353EFP7-F1
#
_cell.length_a   1.000
_cell.length_b   1.000
_cell.length_c   1.000
_cell.angle_alpha   90.00
_cell.angle_beta   90.00
_cell.angle_gamma   90.00
#
_symmetry.space_group_name_H-M   'P 1'
#
loop_
_entity.id
_entity.type
_entity.pdbx_description
1 polymer ?
#
loop_
_entity_poly.entity_id
_entity_poly.type
_entity_poly.pdbx_seq_one_letter_code
_entity_poly.pdbx_strand_id
1 'polypeptide(L)'
;MKNFPVGNVSGFSPNASTPVFFPNKDTALSSITSTQDIISQITANRGMTDTASFQRVQFIESHPFAGLVTDLKTATPQEIATQGQIKRIHPDLSLGHLVDKNNKVLYFAREKMNDDRAVVWTHFGKHINAVAMCLRTALYSYFKSKPEGHTASKDLMNYFFNTAPQNAVVNHLVHNFGLTTETSTSLAAQMDDVGIGASVFNPFKSIEEDNRYVMYVSSKPITGFAMDHLIKPEESDYEEFYQLKEFSAHAGHIQMAVTSGLEDNVHEHRGIFKTPFAMMNAVKPDYSDRNITKGGLSMALQLFGFACAKAEGIKYGTISPVDSMANILAHNKNDDIDKGNIIVGTKALKQAKLYRCVRESEEGEVPMVLKLNSMTNELWR
;
A
#
# COMPACT_ATOMS: atom_id res chain seq x y z
N MET A 1 21.73 -44.82 -12.35
CA MET A 1 22.17 -45.54 -13.56
C MET A 1 20.96 -46.18 -14.24
N LYS A 2 20.83 -45.95 -15.55
CA LYS A 2 19.86 -46.49 -16.53
C LYS A 2 18.43 -45.93 -16.45
N ASN A 3 17.68 -45.71 -17.52
CA ASN A 3 17.88 -45.09 -18.85
C ASN A 3 16.45 -45.03 -19.46
N PHE A 4 16.15 -43.99 -20.23
CA PHE A 4 14.89 -43.70 -20.94
C PHE A 4 14.38 -44.82 -21.87
N PRO A 5 13.09 -44.77 -22.27
CA PRO A 5 12.67 -45.16 -23.60
C PRO A 5 12.23 -43.96 -24.46
N VAL A 6 12.74 -43.97 -25.68
CA VAL A 6 12.42 -43.11 -26.82
C VAL A 6 11.23 -43.71 -27.57
N GLY A 7 10.26 -42.87 -27.96
CA GLY A 7 9.19 -43.20 -28.88
C GLY A 7 9.26 -42.34 -30.14
N ASN A 8 9.68 -42.96 -31.25
CA ASN A 8 9.72 -42.39 -32.60
C ASN A 8 8.32 -42.23 -33.21
N VAL A 9 8.13 -41.19 -34.01
CA VAL A 9 7.26 -41.25 -35.20
C VAL A 9 7.93 -40.53 -36.38
N SER A 10 8.20 -41.32 -37.43
CA SER A 10 8.47 -40.96 -38.83
C SER A 10 7.47 -39.93 -39.38
N GLY A 11 7.78 -38.95 -40.23
CA GLY A 11 8.62 -38.93 -41.42
C GLY A 11 7.72 -38.61 -42.63
N PHE A 12 7.92 -37.46 -43.31
CA PHE A 12 7.62 -37.23 -44.73
C PHE A 12 8.26 -35.90 -45.21
N SER A 13 8.68 -35.91 -46.47
CA SER A 13 9.61 -34.99 -47.16
C SER A 13 8.86 -33.91 -48.00
N PRO A 14 9.47 -33.15 -48.93
CA PRO A 14 9.58 -31.69 -48.90
C PRO A 14 8.79 -30.96 -50.03
N ASN A 15 8.88 -29.63 -50.03
CA ASN A 15 8.49 -28.69 -51.10
C ASN A 15 7.00 -28.34 -51.28
N ALA A 16 6.62 -27.16 -50.78
CA ALA A 16 5.88 -26.14 -51.55
C ALA A 16 5.86 -24.79 -50.79
N SER A 17 6.78 -23.91 -51.20
CA SER A 17 6.60 -22.46 -51.40
C SER A 17 5.63 -21.68 -50.49
N THR A 18 6.22 -20.89 -49.57
CA THR A 18 5.68 -19.59 -49.14
C THR A 18 6.86 -18.62 -48.89
N PRO A 19 6.77 -17.33 -49.30
CA PRO A 19 7.95 -16.48 -49.42
C PRO A 19 8.45 -16.00 -48.05
N VAL A 20 9.74 -16.20 -47.82
CA VAL A 20 10.49 -15.55 -46.74
C VAL A 20 10.78 -14.12 -47.19
N PHE A 21 10.19 -13.14 -46.51
CA PHE A 21 10.50 -11.74 -46.72
C PHE A 21 11.83 -11.43 -46.02
N PHE A 22 12.91 -11.31 -46.80
CA PHE A 22 14.17 -10.73 -46.34
C PHE A 22 14.14 -9.22 -46.64
N PRO A 23 14.30 -8.33 -45.65
CA PRO A 23 14.66 -6.95 -45.95
C PRO A 23 16.12 -6.94 -46.41
N ASN A 24 16.31 -6.47 -47.63
CA ASN A 24 17.60 -6.19 -48.24
C ASN A 24 18.46 -5.29 -47.33
N LYS A 25 19.76 -5.63 -47.27
CA LYS A 25 20.82 -4.66 -47.01
C LYS A 25 20.78 -3.58 -48.09
N ASP A 26 21.13 -2.36 -47.67
CA ASP A 26 21.28 -1.14 -48.47
C ASP A 26 20.01 -0.30 -48.66
N THR A 27 19.59 0.34 -47.56
CA THR A 27 19.27 1.77 -47.61
C THR A 27 19.90 2.45 -46.40
N ALA A 28 20.65 3.50 -46.68
CA ALA A 28 21.58 4.17 -45.80
C ALA A 28 20.96 4.67 -44.48
N LEU A 29 21.75 4.57 -43.42
CA LEU A 29 21.69 5.47 -42.28
C LEU A 29 21.80 6.92 -42.79
N SER A 30 20.70 7.67 -42.78
CA SER A 30 20.72 9.13 -42.65
C SER A 30 19.32 9.70 -42.42
N SER A 31 18.84 9.63 -41.18
CA SER A 31 18.15 10.76 -40.52
C SER A 31 17.76 10.32 -39.11
N ILE A 32 18.73 10.39 -38.19
CA ILE A 32 18.38 10.63 -36.80
C ILE A 32 17.78 12.04 -36.81
N THR A 33 16.45 12.15 -36.91
CA THR A 33 15.77 13.39 -36.51
C THR A 33 16.10 13.55 -35.04
N SER A 34 16.85 14.61 -34.75
CA SER A 34 17.23 14.93 -33.38
C SER A 34 15.96 15.05 -32.53
N THR A 35 16.03 14.78 -31.24
CA THR A 35 14.91 15.00 -30.31
C THR A 35 14.34 16.43 -30.45
N GLN A 36 15.17 17.39 -30.89
CA GLN A 36 14.76 18.77 -31.19
C GLN A 36 13.84 18.92 -32.41
N ASP A 37 13.95 18.06 -33.44
CA ASP A 37 13.10 18.12 -34.64
C ASP A 37 11.68 17.63 -34.35
N ILE A 38 11.55 16.59 -33.52
CA ILE A 38 10.25 16.09 -33.04
C ILE A 38 9.58 17.13 -32.12
N ILE A 39 10.36 17.77 -31.25
CA ILE A 39 9.90 18.85 -30.36
C ILE A 39 9.41 20.06 -31.16
N SER A 40 10.11 20.43 -32.23
CA SER A 40 9.73 21.57 -33.09
C SER A 40 8.41 21.30 -33.82
N GLN A 41 8.16 20.07 -34.26
CA GLN A 41 6.91 19.68 -34.92
C GLN A 41 5.71 19.62 -33.95
N ILE A 42 5.90 19.24 -32.70
CA ILE A 42 4.83 19.23 -31.68
C ILE A 42 4.48 20.67 -31.23
N THR A 43 5.49 21.53 -31.12
CA THR A 43 5.30 22.94 -30.71
C THR A 43 4.58 23.74 -31.80
N ALA A 44 4.86 23.47 -33.08
CA ALA A 44 4.18 24.10 -34.21
C ALA A 44 2.69 23.70 -34.32
N ASN A 45 2.31 22.50 -33.87
CA ASN A 45 0.96 21.97 -34.05
C ASN A 45 -0.02 22.24 -32.90
N ARG A 46 0.43 22.77 -31.74
CA ARG A 46 -0.44 22.95 -30.56
C ARG A 46 -0.56 24.37 -30.01
N GLY A 47 0.09 25.38 -30.59
CA GLY A 47 -0.11 26.78 -30.17
C GLY A 47 0.07 27.02 -28.66
N MET A 48 0.88 26.19 -27.99
CA MET A 48 1.13 26.32 -26.55
C MET A 48 2.37 27.19 -26.37
N THR A 49 2.16 28.49 -26.18
CA THR A 49 3.20 29.49 -25.93
C THR A 49 3.60 29.61 -24.47
N ASP A 50 3.24 28.64 -23.63
CA ASP A 50 3.51 28.69 -22.19
C ASP A 50 4.49 27.58 -21.78
N THR A 51 5.78 27.93 -21.83
CA THR A 51 6.92 27.05 -21.59
C THR A 51 6.93 26.45 -20.18
N ALA A 52 6.27 27.10 -19.22
CA ALA A 52 6.20 26.67 -17.82
C ALA A 52 5.24 25.48 -17.60
N SER A 53 4.13 25.45 -18.32
CA SER A 53 3.14 24.37 -18.21
C SER A 53 3.58 23.11 -18.96
N PHE A 54 4.41 23.23 -20.01
CA PHE A 54 5.01 22.08 -20.71
C PHE A 54 6.12 21.38 -19.93
N GLN A 55 6.96 22.12 -19.20
CA GLN A 55 7.98 21.54 -18.31
C GLN A 55 7.36 20.71 -17.18
N ARG A 56 6.17 21.10 -16.71
CA ARG A 56 5.45 20.37 -15.66
C ARG A 56 4.91 19.01 -16.15
N VAL A 57 4.56 18.89 -17.43
CA VAL A 57 4.00 17.66 -18.01
C VAL A 57 5.10 16.67 -18.43
N GLN A 58 6.22 17.14 -19.00
CA GLN A 58 7.36 16.25 -19.31
C GLN A 58 8.13 15.75 -18.06
N PHE A 59 8.02 16.46 -16.93
CA PHE A 59 8.62 15.99 -15.67
C PHE A 59 7.90 14.77 -15.07
N ILE A 60 6.65 14.48 -15.46
CA ILE A 60 5.81 13.50 -14.77
C ILE A 60 5.84 12.11 -15.45
N GLU A 61 6.14 12.01 -16.74
CA GLU A 61 5.93 10.75 -17.50
C GLU A 61 7.19 9.90 -17.71
N SER A 62 8.39 10.39 -17.38
CA SER A 62 9.65 9.61 -17.51
C SER A 62 10.67 9.82 -16.38
N HIS A 63 10.31 10.52 -15.31
CA HIS A 63 11.24 10.81 -14.22
C HIS A 63 11.16 9.77 -13.10
N PRO A 64 12.28 9.47 -12.42
CA PRO A 64 12.33 8.60 -11.23
C PRO A 64 11.52 9.14 -10.02
N PHE A 65 10.81 10.26 -10.20
CA PHE A 65 9.92 10.89 -9.21
C PHE A 65 8.44 10.59 -9.44
N ALA A 66 8.07 9.91 -10.55
CA ALA A 66 6.69 9.56 -10.87
C ALA A 66 6.13 8.58 -9.83
N GLY A 67 5.22 9.06 -8.97
CA GLY A 67 4.59 8.27 -7.91
C GLY A 67 5.09 8.56 -6.49
N LEU A 68 6.05 9.47 -6.29
CA LEU A 68 6.41 9.98 -4.95
C LEU A 68 5.35 10.93 -4.39
N VAL A 69 4.74 11.71 -5.29
CA VAL A 69 3.60 12.56 -5.00
C VAL A 69 2.33 11.79 -5.35
N THR A 70 1.45 11.65 -4.37
CA THR A 70 0.14 11.03 -4.48
C THR A 70 -0.91 12.13 -4.47
N ASP A 71 -1.42 12.48 -5.65
CA ASP A 71 -2.62 13.31 -5.74
C ASP A 71 -3.86 12.43 -5.63
N LEU A 72 -4.56 12.53 -4.51
CA LEU A 72 -5.86 11.90 -4.38
C LEU A 72 -6.83 12.51 -5.40
N LYS A 73 -7.41 11.63 -6.20
CA LYS A 73 -8.37 12.02 -7.24
C LYS A 73 -9.64 12.57 -6.59
N THR A 74 -10.22 13.56 -7.24
CA THR A 74 -11.57 14.00 -6.90
C THR A 74 -12.56 12.92 -7.33
N ALA A 75 -13.50 12.58 -6.46
CA ALA A 75 -14.46 11.52 -6.67
C ALA A 75 -15.40 11.83 -7.84
N THR A 76 -15.72 10.81 -8.61
CA THR A 76 -16.76 10.86 -9.64
C THR A 76 -18.16 10.79 -8.99
N PRO A 77 -19.23 11.21 -9.70
CA PRO A 77 -20.59 11.06 -9.19
C PRO A 77 -20.95 9.61 -8.83
N GLN A 78 -20.44 8.65 -9.61
CA GLN A 78 -20.65 7.23 -9.35
C GLN A 78 -19.94 6.77 -8.06
N GLU A 79 -18.72 7.25 -7.81
CA GLU A 79 -17.99 6.94 -6.57
C GLU A 79 -18.72 7.53 -5.35
N ILE A 80 -19.22 8.76 -5.44
CA ILE A 80 -20.02 9.38 -4.37
C ILE A 80 -21.29 8.55 -4.09
N ALA A 81 -21.99 8.10 -5.13
CA ALA A 81 -23.24 7.36 -5.00
C ALA A 81 -23.06 5.94 -4.44
N THR A 82 -21.89 5.32 -4.64
CA THR A 82 -21.62 3.93 -4.24
C THR A 82 -20.61 3.78 -3.12
N GLN A 83 -20.15 4.89 -2.53
CA GLN A 83 -19.21 4.85 -1.42
C GLN A 83 -19.76 4.04 -0.24
N GLY A 84 -18.84 3.39 0.49
CA GLY A 84 -19.17 2.55 1.64
C GLY A 84 -19.74 1.18 1.28
N GLN A 85 -20.04 0.88 0.01
CA GLN A 85 -20.46 -0.46 -0.41
C GLN A 85 -19.25 -1.37 -0.57
N ILE A 86 -19.32 -2.58 0.00
CA ILE A 86 -18.32 -3.62 -0.21
C ILE A 86 -18.76 -4.54 -1.35
N LYS A 87 -17.87 -4.74 -2.33
CA LYS A 87 -18.08 -5.61 -3.49
C LYS A 87 -17.04 -6.72 -3.50
N ARG A 88 -17.49 -7.96 -3.59
CA ARG A 88 -16.62 -9.11 -3.86
C ARG A 88 -16.49 -9.29 -5.37
N ILE A 89 -15.30 -9.01 -5.91
CA ILE A 89 -15.04 -9.14 -7.36
C ILE A 89 -14.36 -10.46 -7.72
N HIS A 90 -13.81 -11.16 -6.73
CA HIS A 90 -13.23 -12.49 -6.81
C HIS A 90 -13.46 -13.18 -5.45
N PRO A 91 -13.56 -14.52 -5.35
CA PRO A 91 -13.71 -15.22 -4.07
C PRO A 91 -12.73 -14.77 -2.98
N ASP A 92 -11.51 -14.45 -3.40
CA ASP A 92 -10.39 -14.04 -2.54
C ASP A 92 -10.13 -12.51 -2.52
N LEU A 93 -11.01 -11.69 -3.12
CA LEU A 93 -10.84 -10.24 -3.19
C LEU A 93 -12.16 -9.49 -2.96
N SER A 94 -12.20 -8.77 -1.83
CA SER A 94 -13.25 -7.78 -1.53
C SER A 94 -12.70 -6.37 -1.72
N LEU A 95 -13.49 -5.51 -2.35
CA LEU A 95 -13.16 -4.11 -2.61
C LEU A 95 -14.21 -3.17 -2.04
N GLY A 96 -13.82 -1.94 -1.79
CA GLY A 96 -14.72 -0.84 -1.49
C GLY A 96 -14.02 0.50 -1.71
N HIS A 97 -14.76 1.60 -1.57
CA HIS A 97 -14.18 2.94 -1.62
C HIS A 97 -14.94 3.90 -0.70
N LEU A 98 -14.25 4.93 -0.24
CA LEU A 98 -14.81 6.04 0.52
C LEU A 98 -14.44 7.36 -0.13
N VAL A 99 -15.33 8.33 -0.02
CA VAL A 99 -15.10 9.71 -0.44
C VAL A 99 -15.03 10.56 0.81
N ASP A 100 -13.97 11.33 1.00
CA ASP A 100 -13.83 12.23 2.15
C ASP A 100 -14.66 13.51 1.98
N LYS A 101 -14.72 14.34 3.03
CA LYS A 101 -15.45 15.62 3.02
C LYS A 101 -14.95 16.61 1.95
N ASN A 102 -13.73 16.44 1.47
CA ASN A 102 -13.12 17.25 0.41
C ASN A 102 -13.32 16.63 -0.99
N ASN A 103 -14.23 15.67 -1.12
CA ASN A 103 -14.50 14.90 -2.33
C ASN A 103 -13.28 14.12 -2.85
N LYS A 104 -12.36 13.70 -1.98
CA LYS A 104 -11.22 12.85 -2.36
C LYS A 104 -11.57 11.38 -2.16
N VAL A 105 -11.30 10.56 -3.17
CA VAL A 105 -11.61 9.13 -3.13
C VAL A 105 -10.39 8.31 -2.68
N LEU A 106 -10.64 7.32 -1.84
CA LEU A 106 -9.71 6.26 -1.45
C LEU A 106 -10.34 4.89 -1.66
N TYR A 107 -9.55 3.94 -2.13
CA TYR A 107 -9.98 2.58 -2.44
C TYR A 107 -9.44 1.62 -1.39
N PHE A 108 -10.23 0.61 -1.04
CA PHE A 108 -9.94 -0.33 0.02
C PHE A 108 -10.05 -1.74 -0.56
N ALA A 109 -9.14 -2.61 -0.14
CA ALA A 109 -9.15 -4.00 -0.55
C ALA A 109 -8.83 -4.92 0.61
N ARG A 110 -9.41 -6.12 0.57
CA ARG A 110 -9.07 -7.26 1.41
C ARG A 110 -8.75 -8.42 0.49
N GLU A 111 -7.49 -8.83 0.50
CA GLU A 111 -6.96 -9.96 -0.27
C GLU A 111 -6.79 -11.16 0.66
N LYS A 112 -7.35 -12.31 0.29
CA LYS A 112 -7.03 -13.57 0.96
C LYS A 112 -5.67 -14.06 0.49
N MET A 113 -4.81 -14.39 1.45
CA MET A 113 -3.45 -14.82 1.18
C MET A 113 -3.42 -16.31 0.80
N ASN A 114 -2.63 -16.59 -0.24
CA ASN A 114 -2.01 -17.90 -0.48
C ASN A 114 -0.50 -17.76 -0.27
N ASP A 115 0.25 -18.85 -0.37
CA ASP A 115 1.69 -18.84 -0.10
C ASP A 115 2.45 -17.85 -1.01
N ASP A 116 2.16 -17.85 -2.31
CA ASP A 116 2.81 -16.95 -3.28
C ASP A 116 2.57 -15.47 -2.96
N ARG A 117 1.32 -15.08 -2.67
CA ARG A 117 1.00 -13.70 -2.29
C ARG A 117 1.60 -13.34 -0.94
N ALA A 118 1.59 -14.27 0.01
CA ALA A 118 2.16 -14.06 1.33
C ALA A 118 3.66 -13.76 1.23
N VAL A 119 4.39 -14.43 0.33
CA VAL A 119 5.80 -14.11 0.04
C VAL A 119 5.92 -12.64 -0.39
N VAL A 120 5.21 -12.22 -1.45
CA VAL A 120 5.37 -10.85 -1.97
C VAL A 120 4.96 -9.79 -0.95
N TRP A 121 3.85 -10.00 -0.22
CA TRP A 121 3.43 -9.10 0.86
C TRP A 121 4.42 -9.08 2.04
N THR A 122 5.12 -10.19 2.30
CA THR A 122 6.20 -10.22 3.31
C THR A 122 7.36 -9.33 2.88
N HIS A 123 7.74 -9.39 1.61
CA HIS A 123 8.74 -8.48 1.06
C HIS A 123 8.28 -7.02 1.16
N PHE A 124 7.05 -6.70 0.76
CA PHE A 124 6.50 -5.35 0.97
C PHE A 124 6.63 -4.87 2.43
N GLY A 125 6.23 -5.71 3.40
CA GLY A 125 6.35 -5.40 4.83
C GLY A 125 7.79 -5.23 5.33
N LYS A 126 8.74 -6.02 4.81
CA LYS A 126 10.17 -5.85 5.13
C LYS A 126 10.73 -4.56 4.52
N HIS A 127 10.41 -4.29 3.27
CA HIS A 127 10.98 -3.18 2.50
C HIS A 127 10.38 -1.82 2.88
N ILE A 128 9.13 -1.75 3.34
CA ILE A 128 8.52 -0.48 3.76
C ILE A 128 9.29 0.20 4.90
N ASN A 129 9.85 -0.58 5.82
CA ASN A 129 10.69 -0.07 6.90
C ASN A 129 12.02 0.49 6.36
N ALA A 130 12.64 -0.20 5.39
CA ALA A 130 13.85 0.29 4.73
C ALA A 130 13.59 1.59 3.96
N VAL A 131 12.46 1.68 3.25
CA VAL A 131 12.00 2.90 2.55
C VAL A 131 11.85 4.05 3.55
N ALA A 132 11.20 3.80 4.69
CA ALA A 132 11.02 4.79 5.75
C ALA A 132 12.37 5.28 6.30
N MET A 133 13.29 4.35 6.61
CA MET A 133 14.63 4.66 7.09
C MET A 133 15.44 5.50 6.09
N CYS A 134 15.40 5.16 4.80
CA CYS A 134 16.14 5.88 3.77
C CYS A 134 15.62 7.30 3.59
N LEU A 135 14.30 7.48 3.48
CA LEU A 135 13.68 8.81 3.34
C LEU A 135 13.95 9.69 4.56
N ARG A 136 13.79 9.15 5.77
CA ARG A 136 14.13 9.86 7.01
C ARG A 136 15.59 10.30 7.05
N THR A 137 16.52 9.37 6.77
CA THR A 137 17.96 9.66 6.80
C THR A 137 18.31 10.75 5.79
N ALA A 138 17.67 10.72 4.62
CA ALA A 138 17.84 11.73 3.58
C ALA A 138 17.32 13.12 4.03
N LEU A 139 16.16 13.17 4.69
CA LEU A 139 15.57 14.39 5.23
C LEU A 139 16.43 15.01 6.35
N TYR A 140 16.89 14.19 7.32
CA TYR A 140 17.78 14.66 8.37
C TYR A 140 19.09 15.22 7.83
N SER A 141 19.66 14.56 6.82
CA SER A 141 20.88 15.01 6.15
C SER A 141 20.67 16.37 5.46
N TYR A 142 19.53 16.55 4.79
CA TYR A 142 19.20 17.78 4.08
C TYR A 142 19.00 18.98 5.02
N PHE A 143 18.23 18.80 6.09
CA PHE A 143 17.96 19.86 7.08
C PHE A 143 19.09 20.03 8.12
N LYS A 144 20.13 19.18 8.08
CA LYS A 144 21.23 19.13 9.05
C LYS A 144 20.72 19.01 10.49
N SER A 145 19.60 18.31 10.67
CA SER A 145 19.03 18.06 11.99
C SER A 145 19.66 16.84 12.63
N LYS A 146 19.62 16.78 13.96
CA LYS A 146 20.08 15.59 14.70
C LYS A 146 19.16 14.41 14.35
N PRO A 147 19.69 13.25 13.94
CA PRO A 147 18.86 12.08 13.73
C PRO A 147 18.30 11.59 15.08
N GLU A 148 17.03 11.27 15.07
CA GLU A 148 16.37 10.49 16.13
C GLU A 148 16.13 9.08 15.57
N GLY A 149 16.39 8.04 16.37
CA GLY A 149 16.26 6.64 15.95
C GLY A 149 17.38 6.11 15.04
N HIS A 150 17.10 4.99 14.36
CA HIS A 150 18.07 4.29 13.52
C HIS A 150 18.18 4.94 12.13
N THR A 151 19.40 5.28 11.71
CA THR A 151 19.65 5.79 10.35
C THR A 151 20.01 4.65 9.40
N ALA A 152 19.71 4.84 8.11
CA ALA A 152 20.11 3.91 7.06
C ALA A 152 21.63 3.93 6.86
N SER A 153 22.22 2.76 6.60
CA SER A 153 23.64 2.68 6.23
C SER A 153 23.90 3.36 4.90
N LYS A 154 25.16 3.75 4.65
CA LYS A 154 25.56 4.36 3.37
C LYS A 154 25.24 3.46 2.18
N ASP A 155 25.47 2.16 2.32
CA ASP A 155 25.22 1.20 1.23
C ASP A 155 23.73 1.07 0.92
N LEU A 156 22.89 1.03 1.95
CA LEU A 156 21.44 1.00 1.77
C LEU A 156 20.94 2.30 1.13
N MET A 157 21.46 3.45 1.55
CA MET A 157 21.14 4.75 0.93
C MET A 157 21.53 4.78 -0.56
N ASN A 158 22.73 4.30 -0.90
CA ASN A 158 23.20 4.21 -2.29
C ASN A 158 22.32 3.29 -3.12
N TYR A 159 21.90 2.16 -2.55
CA TYR A 159 21.00 1.22 -3.23
C TYR A 159 19.61 1.82 -3.44
N PHE A 160 19.05 2.46 -2.41
CA PHE A 160 17.72 3.07 -2.46
C PHE A 160 17.62 4.22 -3.48
N PHE A 161 18.64 5.07 -3.54
CA PHE A 161 18.74 6.20 -4.47
C PHE A 161 19.54 5.86 -5.74
N ASN A 162 19.66 4.58 -6.12
CA ASN A 162 20.50 4.15 -7.26
C ASN A 162 20.06 4.71 -8.62
N THR A 163 18.79 5.05 -8.77
CA THR A 163 18.16 5.49 -10.02
C THR A 163 18.03 7.00 -10.12
N ALA A 164 18.25 7.74 -9.02
CA ALA A 164 18.18 9.19 -8.98
C ALA A 164 19.05 9.75 -7.85
N PRO A 165 19.86 10.80 -8.08
CA PRO A 165 20.68 11.39 -7.04
C PRO A 165 19.84 11.78 -5.81
N GLN A 166 20.26 11.35 -4.62
CA GLN A 166 19.57 11.62 -3.35
C GLN A 166 19.19 13.10 -3.20
N ASN A 167 20.13 14.02 -3.46
CA ASN A 167 19.88 15.46 -3.34
C ASN A 167 18.75 15.94 -4.26
N ALA A 168 18.65 15.41 -5.48
CA ALA A 168 17.57 15.78 -6.41
C ALA A 168 16.21 15.29 -5.90
N VAL A 169 16.15 14.05 -5.39
CA VAL A 169 14.93 13.49 -4.77
C VAL A 169 14.51 14.32 -3.57
N VAL A 170 15.42 14.57 -2.62
CA VAL A 170 15.08 15.29 -1.39
C VAL A 170 14.69 16.74 -1.68
N ASN A 171 15.39 17.43 -2.58
CA ASN A 171 15.00 18.78 -3.02
C ASN A 171 13.58 18.80 -3.58
N HIS A 172 13.24 17.82 -4.41
CA HIS A 172 11.91 17.71 -4.99
C HIS A 172 10.84 17.48 -3.91
N LEU A 173 11.09 16.57 -2.97
CA LEU A 173 10.17 16.29 -1.86
C LEU A 173 9.99 17.53 -0.97
N VAL A 174 11.08 18.19 -0.58
CA VAL A 174 11.06 19.38 0.27
C VAL A 174 10.28 20.51 -0.40
N HIS A 175 10.54 20.76 -1.69
CA HIS A 175 9.85 21.80 -2.43
C HIS A 175 8.35 21.49 -2.61
N ASN A 176 8.00 20.27 -3.05
CA ASN A 176 6.62 19.91 -3.33
C ASN A 176 5.74 19.87 -2.08
N PHE A 177 6.28 19.41 -0.96
CA PHE A 177 5.54 19.30 0.30
C PHE A 177 5.75 20.51 1.22
N GLY A 178 6.52 21.51 0.78
CA GLY A 178 6.80 22.72 1.57
C GLY A 178 7.44 22.40 2.92
N LEU A 179 8.34 21.40 2.96
CA LEU A 179 8.93 20.93 4.22
C LEU A 179 9.86 22.00 4.82
N THR A 180 9.66 22.26 6.10
CA THR A 180 10.58 22.98 6.99
C THR A 180 11.34 22.00 7.87
N THR A 181 12.40 22.45 8.56
CA THR A 181 13.10 21.63 9.56
C THR A 181 12.13 21.03 10.59
N GLU A 182 11.18 21.82 11.10
CA GLU A 182 10.21 21.38 12.11
C GLU A 182 9.27 20.29 11.55
N THR A 183 8.63 20.56 10.41
CA THR A 183 7.71 19.60 9.78
C THR A 183 8.44 18.32 9.33
N SER A 184 9.70 18.43 8.93
CA SER A 184 10.54 17.29 8.58
C SER A 184 10.87 16.42 9.79
N THR A 185 11.18 17.01 10.95
CA THR A 185 11.40 16.25 12.19
C THR A 185 10.13 15.50 12.61
N SER A 186 8.97 16.17 12.55
CA SER A 186 7.68 15.53 12.85
C SER A 186 7.34 14.38 11.87
N LEU A 187 7.64 14.56 10.58
CA LEU A 187 7.46 13.52 9.57
C LEU A 187 8.40 12.34 9.80
N ALA A 188 9.66 12.61 10.13
CA ALA A 188 10.66 11.59 10.45
C ALA A 188 10.25 10.74 11.67
N ALA A 189 9.73 11.37 12.72
CA ALA A 189 9.21 10.67 13.90
C ALA A 189 8.02 9.77 13.53
N GLN A 190 7.10 10.22 12.67
CA GLN A 190 5.99 9.38 12.18
C GLN A 190 6.50 8.17 11.38
N MET A 191 7.60 8.32 10.63
CA MET A 191 8.20 7.21 9.87
C MET A 191 8.80 6.12 10.77
N ASP A 192 9.13 6.41 12.03
CA ASP A 192 9.56 5.39 12.99
C ASP A 192 8.43 4.43 13.37
N ASP A 193 7.20 4.91 13.40
CA ASP A 193 6.02 4.08 13.70
C ASP A 193 5.78 3.00 12.63
N VAL A 194 6.31 3.20 11.41
CA VAL A 194 6.25 2.20 10.33
C VAL A 194 6.96 0.92 10.76
N GLY A 195 8.11 1.04 11.42
CA GLY A 195 8.89 -0.12 11.88
C GLY A 195 8.13 -0.96 12.90
N ILE A 196 7.37 -0.31 13.79
CA ILE A 196 6.55 -0.99 14.82
C ILE A 196 5.40 -1.76 14.16
N GLY A 197 4.66 -1.13 13.24
CA GLY A 197 3.58 -1.82 12.54
C GLY A 197 4.08 -2.94 11.63
N ALA A 198 5.19 -2.70 10.92
CA ALA A 198 5.77 -3.66 9.99
C ALA A 198 6.39 -4.89 10.69
N SER A 199 6.93 -4.75 11.90
CA SER A 199 7.56 -5.87 12.63
C SER A 199 6.59 -7.01 12.97
N VAL A 200 5.31 -6.68 13.11
CA VAL A 200 4.22 -7.64 13.39
C VAL A 200 3.25 -7.79 12.21
N PHE A 201 3.60 -7.26 11.04
CA PHE A 201 2.88 -7.48 9.79
C PHE A 201 3.28 -8.84 9.21
N ASN A 202 2.46 -9.85 9.46
CA ASN A 202 2.70 -11.21 8.97
C ASN A 202 1.59 -11.63 8.00
N PRO A 203 1.86 -11.81 6.70
CA PRO A 203 0.87 -12.28 5.74
C PRO A 203 0.81 -13.81 5.61
N PHE A 204 1.70 -14.55 6.29
CA PHE A 204 1.61 -16.01 6.34
C PHE A 204 0.55 -16.45 7.34
N LYS A 205 -0.23 -17.44 6.91
CA LYS A 205 -1.24 -18.10 7.72
C LYS A 205 -0.55 -18.96 8.80
N SER A 206 -0.97 -18.83 10.06
CA SER A 206 -0.52 -19.76 11.12
C SER A 206 -1.23 -21.12 11.01
N ILE A 207 -0.75 -22.14 11.73
CA ILE A 207 -1.33 -23.48 11.69
C ILE A 207 -2.77 -23.48 12.24
N GLU A 208 -3.00 -22.64 13.24
CA GLU A 208 -4.25 -22.50 13.99
C GLU A 208 -5.31 -21.69 13.23
N GLU A 209 -4.89 -20.85 12.28
CA GLU A 209 -5.79 -19.99 11.53
C GLU A 209 -6.61 -20.78 10.50
N ASP A 210 -7.81 -20.29 10.20
CA ASP A 210 -8.62 -20.73 9.05
C ASP A 210 -8.13 -20.06 7.77
N ASN A 211 -7.91 -18.74 7.84
CA ASN A 211 -7.53 -17.90 6.72
C ASN A 211 -6.68 -16.70 7.18
N ARG A 212 -5.82 -16.22 6.27
CA ARG A 212 -5.05 -14.98 6.45
C ARG A 212 -5.40 -14.01 5.34
N TYR A 213 -5.42 -12.72 5.66
CA TYR A 213 -5.70 -11.66 4.71
C TYR A 213 -4.73 -10.50 4.88
N VAL A 214 -4.49 -9.77 3.79
CA VAL A 214 -3.96 -8.42 3.83
C VAL A 214 -5.06 -7.45 3.45
N MET A 215 -5.16 -6.37 4.19
CA MET A 215 -6.06 -5.26 3.90
C MET A 215 -5.25 -4.00 3.68
N TYR A 216 -5.62 -3.22 2.68
CA TYR A 216 -4.91 -2.00 2.36
C TYR A 216 -5.81 -0.92 1.78
N VAL A 217 -5.29 0.31 1.84
CA VAL A 217 -5.87 1.49 1.20
C VAL A 217 -5.01 1.88 0.01
N SER A 218 -5.62 2.15 -1.13
CA SER A 218 -4.97 2.58 -2.37
C SER A 218 -5.45 3.98 -2.78
N SER A 219 -4.53 4.78 -3.31
CA SER A 219 -4.84 6.05 -3.98
C SER A 219 -5.32 5.88 -5.42
N LYS A 220 -5.26 4.66 -5.95
CA LYS A 220 -5.70 4.30 -7.31
C LYS A 220 -6.85 3.29 -7.25
N PRO A 221 -7.77 3.30 -8.23
CA PRO A 221 -8.78 2.25 -8.37
C PRO A 221 -8.14 0.86 -8.39
N ILE A 222 -8.77 -0.08 -7.69
CA ILE A 222 -8.29 -1.46 -7.57
C ILE A 222 -9.09 -2.33 -8.53
N THR A 223 -8.41 -3.00 -9.45
CA THR A 223 -9.04 -3.87 -10.46
C THR A 223 -8.62 -5.33 -10.32
N GLY A 224 -7.70 -5.64 -9.40
CA GLY A 224 -7.15 -6.96 -9.15
C GLY A 224 -6.31 -6.96 -7.89
N PHE A 225 -5.59 -8.06 -7.64
CA PHE A 225 -4.65 -8.17 -6.52
C PHE A 225 -3.47 -7.22 -6.71
N ALA A 226 -3.06 -6.52 -5.64
CA ALA A 226 -2.11 -5.42 -5.71
C ALA A 226 -0.74 -5.83 -6.25
N MET A 227 -0.31 -7.06 -5.95
CA MET A 227 1.07 -7.50 -6.15
C MET A 227 1.19 -8.79 -6.98
N ASP A 228 0.11 -9.30 -7.57
CA ASP A 228 0.16 -10.55 -8.36
C ASP A 228 1.11 -10.44 -9.56
N HIS A 229 1.28 -9.24 -10.13
CA HIS A 229 2.23 -8.99 -11.24
C HIS A 229 3.70 -9.14 -10.84
N LEU A 230 3.99 -9.24 -9.55
CA LEU A 230 5.32 -9.47 -9.03
C LEU A 230 5.56 -10.92 -8.66
N ILE A 231 4.58 -11.81 -8.67
CA ILE A 231 4.83 -13.20 -8.27
C ILE A 231 5.78 -13.85 -9.28
N LYS A 232 7.02 -14.07 -8.85
CA LYS A 232 8.08 -14.77 -9.58
C LYS A 232 8.21 -16.19 -8.98
N PRO A 233 7.89 -17.26 -9.73
CA PRO A 233 7.93 -18.63 -9.20
C PRO A 233 9.32 -19.14 -8.78
N GLU A 234 10.40 -18.47 -9.20
CA GLU A 234 11.78 -18.98 -9.08
C GLU A 234 12.75 -18.03 -8.35
N GLU A 235 12.31 -16.84 -7.90
CA GLU A 235 13.19 -15.87 -7.23
C GLU A 235 12.86 -15.71 -5.74
N SER A 236 13.90 -15.80 -4.89
CA SER A 236 13.77 -15.79 -3.42
C SER A 236 13.80 -14.40 -2.79
N ASP A 237 14.26 -13.37 -3.51
CA ASP A 237 14.35 -12.01 -2.97
C ASP A 237 13.88 -10.96 -3.97
N TYR A 238 12.83 -10.24 -3.59
CA TYR A 238 12.36 -9.06 -4.31
C TYR A 238 13.20 -7.83 -3.97
N GLU A 239 14.52 -7.91 -4.14
CA GLU A 239 15.44 -6.81 -3.80
C GLU A 239 15.10 -5.51 -4.54
N GLU A 240 14.42 -5.61 -5.68
CA GLU A 240 13.87 -4.50 -6.46
C GLU A 240 13.07 -3.53 -5.58
N PHE A 241 12.33 -3.99 -4.57
CA PHE A 241 11.58 -3.12 -3.65
C PHE A 241 12.44 -2.22 -2.76
N TYR A 242 13.74 -2.49 -2.61
CA TYR A 242 14.64 -1.57 -1.92
C TYR A 242 14.98 -0.35 -2.78
N GLN A 243 14.67 -0.33 -4.08
CA GLN A 243 14.94 0.80 -4.95
C GLN A 243 13.73 1.74 -4.94
N LEU A 244 13.98 3.05 -4.77
CA LEU A 244 12.91 4.05 -4.70
C LEU A 244 11.98 3.99 -5.92
N LYS A 245 12.55 3.85 -7.11
CA LYS A 245 11.82 3.81 -8.38
C LYS A 245 10.88 2.61 -8.46
N GLU A 246 11.38 1.42 -8.18
CA GLU A 246 10.61 0.17 -8.28
C GLU A 246 9.53 0.12 -7.18
N PHE A 247 9.87 0.52 -5.94
CA PHE A 247 8.88 0.67 -4.88
C PHE A 247 7.78 1.65 -5.27
N SER A 248 8.13 2.82 -5.83
CA SER A 248 7.16 3.82 -6.25
C SER A 248 6.25 3.33 -7.36
N ALA A 249 6.81 2.63 -8.36
CA ALA A 249 6.06 2.09 -9.49
C ALA A 249 5.06 1.01 -9.06
N HIS A 250 5.47 0.09 -8.18
CA HIS A 250 4.68 -1.09 -7.86
C HIS A 250 3.83 -0.92 -6.60
N ALA A 251 4.32 -0.21 -5.58
CA ALA A 251 3.69 -0.15 -4.26
C ALA A 251 3.34 1.28 -3.81
N GLY A 252 3.81 2.32 -4.51
CA GLY A 252 3.60 3.72 -4.14
C GLY A 252 2.14 4.16 -4.06
N HIS A 253 1.23 3.41 -4.69
CA HIS A 253 -0.21 3.66 -4.59
C HIS A 253 -0.81 3.20 -3.25
N ILE A 254 -0.16 2.30 -2.52
CA ILE A 254 -0.63 1.78 -1.23
C ILE A 254 -0.34 2.82 -0.14
N GLN A 255 -1.39 3.27 0.53
CA GLN A 255 -1.35 4.34 1.53
C GLN A 255 -1.25 3.82 2.97
N MET A 256 -1.82 2.65 3.22
CA MET A 256 -1.83 2.00 4.53
C MET A 256 -2.12 0.52 4.33
N ALA A 257 -1.54 -0.33 5.16
CA ALA A 257 -1.80 -1.77 5.13
C ALA A 257 -1.93 -2.32 6.56
N VAL A 258 -2.61 -3.45 6.68
CA VAL A 258 -2.73 -4.24 7.90
C VAL A 258 -2.91 -5.71 7.54
N THR A 259 -2.34 -6.62 8.32
CA THR A 259 -2.62 -8.06 8.18
C THR A 259 -3.78 -8.48 9.07
N SER A 260 -4.44 -9.56 8.72
CA SER A 260 -5.45 -10.15 9.60
C SER A 260 -5.49 -11.65 9.52
N GLY A 261 -5.77 -12.27 10.67
CA GLY A 261 -5.98 -13.70 10.83
C GLY A 261 -7.44 -13.98 11.19
N LEU A 262 -7.98 -15.06 10.65
CA LEU A 262 -9.28 -15.60 11.06
C LEU A 262 -9.04 -16.92 11.77
N GLU A 263 -9.50 -17.02 13.02
CA GLU A 263 -9.37 -18.21 13.87
C GLU A 263 -10.59 -18.27 14.79
N ASP A 264 -11.22 -19.44 14.93
CA ASP A 264 -12.32 -19.69 15.88
C ASP A 264 -13.43 -18.60 15.89
N ASN A 265 -13.81 -18.14 14.69
CA ASN A 265 -14.84 -17.11 14.51
C ASN A 265 -14.45 -15.72 15.08
N VAL A 266 -13.15 -15.45 15.11
CA VAL A 266 -12.54 -14.17 15.49
C VAL A 266 -11.65 -13.67 14.36
N HIS A 267 -11.89 -12.44 13.91
CA HIS A 267 -11.05 -11.77 12.92
C HIS A 267 -10.10 -10.78 13.61
N GLU A 268 -8.83 -11.14 13.71
CA GLU A 268 -7.78 -10.32 14.32
C GLU A 268 -7.13 -9.41 13.29
N HIS A 269 -7.02 -8.11 13.57
CA HIS A 269 -6.18 -7.21 12.77
C HIS A 269 -4.86 -6.91 13.50
N ARG A 270 -3.72 -7.06 12.82
CA ARG A 270 -2.38 -6.86 13.38
C ARG A 270 -1.40 -6.27 12.37
N GLY A 271 -0.44 -5.48 12.86
CA GLY A 271 0.60 -4.86 12.05
C GLY A 271 0.09 -3.75 11.13
N ILE A 272 -0.75 -2.85 11.65
CA ILE A 272 -1.22 -1.69 10.88
C ILE A 272 -0.12 -0.63 10.78
N PHE A 273 0.15 -0.14 9.57
CA PHE A 273 1.04 1.00 9.36
C PHE A 273 0.61 1.86 8.18
N LYS A 274 0.83 3.17 8.29
CA LYS A 274 0.70 4.11 7.18
C LYS A 274 2.02 4.12 6.39
N THR A 275 1.98 4.16 5.06
CA THR A 275 3.22 4.11 4.27
C THR A 275 3.97 5.45 4.32
N PRO A 276 5.31 5.48 4.16
CA PRO A 276 6.09 6.71 4.12
C PRO A 276 5.59 7.69 3.06
N PHE A 277 5.11 7.17 1.92
CA PHE A 277 4.57 8.00 0.84
C PHE A 277 3.25 8.66 1.25
N ALA A 278 2.35 7.93 1.91
CA ALA A 278 1.12 8.52 2.43
C ALA A 278 1.38 9.55 3.55
N MET A 279 2.45 9.37 4.33
CA MET A 279 2.88 10.34 5.34
C MET A 279 3.39 11.63 4.69
N MET A 280 4.30 11.52 3.71
CA MET A 280 4.83 12.66 2.95
C MET A 280 3.72 13.45 2.26
N ASN A 281 2.77 12.75 1.63
CA ASN A 281 1.62 13.36 0.97
C ASN A 281 0.53 13.85 1.93
N ALA A 282 0.78 13.81 3.25
CA ALA A 282 -0.14 14.24 4.29
C ALA A 282 -1.55 13.65 4.15
N VAL A 283 -1.67 12.40 3.63
CA VAL A 283 -2.97 11.75 3.38
C VAL A 283 -3.75 11.60 4.68
N LYS A 284 -4.76 12.44 4.87
CA LYS A 284 -5.57 12.54 6.09
C LYS A 284 -7.03 12.74 5.68
N PRO A 285 -7.72 11.67 5.23
CA PRO A 285 -9.11 11.80 4.83
C PRO A 285 -9.97 12.25 6.02
N ASP A 286 -10.86 13.21 5.76
CA ASP A 286 -11.83 13.72 6.72
C ASP A 286 -13.17 12.99 6.56
N TYR A 287 -13.52 12.21 7.58
CA TYR A 287 -14.78 11.47 7.67
C TYR A 287 -15.62 11.93 8.88
N SER A 288 -15.40 13.18 9.33
CA SER A 288 -16.11 13.77 10.47
C SER A 288 -17.62 13.87 10.26
N ASP A 289 -18.07 13.94 9.00
CA ASP A 289 -19.48 13.88 8.58
C ASP A 289 -20.16 12.53 8.88
N ARG A 290 -19.36 11.49 9.15
CA ARG A 290 -19.79 10.14 9.54
C ARG A 290 -19.28 9.75 10.93
N ASN A 291 -19.10 10.73 11.80
CA ASN A 291 -18.67 10.57 13.20
C ASN A 291 -17.28 9.94 13.39
N ILE A 292 -16.42 9.99 12.37
CA ILE A 292 -15.01 9.60 12.48
C ILE A 292 -14.17 10.88 12.56
N THR A 293 -13.93 11.35 13.78
CA THR A 293 -13.28 12.63 14.07
C THR A 293 -11.77 12.50 14.31
N LYS A 294 -11.26 11.28 14.53
CA LYS A 294 -9.82 11.00 14.69
C LYS A 294 -9.39 9.78 13.91
N GLY A 295 -8.16 9.81 13.37
CA GLY A 295 -7.55 8.65 12.71
C GLY A 295 -8.29 8.17 11.47
N GLY A 296 -8.85 9.08 10.66
CA GLY A 296 -9.75 8.74 9.55
C GLY A 296 -9.30 7.57 8.68
N LEU A 297 -8.02 7.54 8.28
CA LEU A 297 -7.46 6.45 7.45
C LEU A 297 -7.40 5.10 8.19
N SER A 298 -6.88 5.08 9.42
CA SER A 298 -6.74 3.85 10.20
C SER A 298 -8.09 3.29 10.62
N MET A 299 -9.01 4.16 11.06
CA MET A 299 -10.39 3.77 11.38
C MET A 299 -11.10 3.20 10.16
N ALA A 300 -10.99 3.85 9.00
CA ALA A 300 -11.63 3.36 7.78
C ALA A 300 -11.13 1.98 7.37
N LEU A 301 -9.82 1.71 7.45
CA LEU A 301 -9.25 0.41 7.11
C LEU A 301 -9.67 -0.69 8.09
N GLN A 302 -9.65 -0.40 9.39
CA GLN A 302 -10.10 -1.33 10.43
C GLN A 302 -11.59 -1.66 10.26
N LEU A 303 -12.44 -0.65 10.07
CA LEU A 303 -13.87 -0.86 9.87
C LEU A 303 -14.19 -1.56 8.55
N PHE A 304 -13.37 -1.38 7.51
CA PHE A 304 -13.51 -2.11 6.25
C PHE A 304 -13.31 -3.61 6.45
N GLY A 305 -12.23 -3.99 7.16
CA GLY A 305 -11.95 -5.39 7.47
C GLY A 305 -13.06 -6.06 8.28
N PHE A 306 -13.53 -5.38 9.33
CA PHE A 306 -14.62 -5.87 10.16
C PHE A 306 -15.96 -5.97 9.42
N ALA A 307 -16.25 -5.05 8.50
CA ALA A 307 -17.43 -5.16 7.64
C ALA A 307 -17.33 -6.35 6.69
N CYS A 308 -16.15 -6.60 6.11
CA CYS A 308 -15.94 -7.79 5.29
C CYS A 308 -16.15 -9.08 6.08
N ALA A 309 -15.61 -9.18 7.30
CA ALA A 309 -15.78 -10.35 8.15
C ALA A 309 -17.21 -10.52 8.64
N LYS A 310 -17.90 -9.42 8.98
CA LYS A 310 -19.33 -9.44 9.31
C LYS A 310 -20.17 -10.02 8.17
N ALA A 311 -19.89 -9.64 6.92
CA ALA A 311 -20.59 -10.17 5.75
C ALA A 311 -20.37 -11.69 5.56
N GLU A 312 -19.30 -12.24 6.14
CA GLU A 312 -18.99 -13.67 6.16
C GLU A 312 -19.54 -14.40 7.39
N GLY A 313 -20.34 -13.70 8.22
CA GLY A 313 -20.94 -14.27 9.43
C GLY A 313 -19.97 -14.37 10.61
N ILE A 314 -18.81 -13.70 10.53
CA ILE A 314 -17.85 -13.71 11.64
C ILE A 314 -18.42 -12.94 12.83
N LYS A 315 -18.28 -13.52 14.02
CA LYS A 315 -18.93 -13.05 15.24
C LYS A 315 -18.14 -11.94 15.93
N TYR A 316 -16.83 -12.09 15.98
CA TYR A 316 -15.95 -11.19 16.72
C TYR A 316 -14.85 -10.62 15.82
N GLY A 317 -14.53 -9.35 16.04
CA GLY A 317 -13.28 -8.74 15.59
C GLY A 317 -12.40 -8.49 16.80
N THR A 318 -11.08 -8.53 16.63
CA THR A 318 -10.15 -8.17 17.70
C THR A 318 -8.97 -7.38 17.18
N ILE A 319 -8.46 -6.53 18.06
CA ILE A 319 -7.26 -5.73 17.89
C ILE A 319 -6.60 -5.58 19.26
N SER A 320 -5.27 -5.54 19.29
CA SER A 320 -4.47 -5.24 20.47
C SER A 320 -3.59 -4.01 20.18
N PRO A 321 -4.19 -2.83 19.98
CA PRO A 321 -3.44 -1.64 19.62
C PRO A 321 -2.60 -1.13 20.80
N VAL A 322 -1.49 -0.46 20.50
CA VAL A 322 -0.84 0.44 21.45
C VAL A 322 -1.77 1.62 21.82
N ASP A 323 -1.46 2.29 22.93
CA ASP A 323 -2.29 3.37 23.52
C ASP A 323 -2.78 4.42 22.51
N SER A 324 -1.95 4.83 21.54
CA SER A 324 -2.31 5.86 20.57
C SER A 324 -3.51 5.43 19.70
N MET A 325 -3.49 4.22 19.16
CA MET A 325 -4.58 3.70 18.34
C MET A 325 -5.76 3.28 19.22
N ALA A 326 -5.52 2.77 20.43
CA ALA A 326 -6.57 2.49 21.41
C ALA A 326 -7.42 3.75 21.70
N ASN A 327 -6.76 4.89 21.91
CA ASN A 327 -7.39 6.18 22.12
C ASN A 327 -8.19 6.67 20.90
N ILE A 328 -7.70 6.42 19.68
CA ILE A 328 -8.44 6.73 18.45
C ILE A 328 -9.75 5.92 18.39
N LEU A 329 -9.69 4.62 18.65
CA LEU A 329 -10.87 3.76 18.65
C LEU A 329 -11.87 4.17 19.73
N ALA A 330 -11.41 4.34 20.97
CA ALA A 330 -12.26 4.74 22.08
C ALA A 330 -12.97 6.07 21.80
N HIS A 331 -12.26 7.03 21.20
CA HIS A 331 -12.84 8.32 20.85
C HIS A 331 -13.95 8.22 19.79
N ASN A 332 -13.76 7.40 18.75
CA ASN A 332 -14.74 7.28 17.66
C ASN A 332 -15.85 6.26 17.95
N LYS A 333 -15.70 5.40 18.96
CA LYS A 333 -16.61 4.27 19.24
C LYS A 333 -17.12 4.23 20.68
N ASN A 334 -17.14 5.36 21.36
CA ASN A 334 -17.60 5.45 22.75
C ASN A 334 -19.00 4.84 22.94
N ASP A 335 -19.96 5.13 22.06
CA ASP A 335 -21.31 4.58 22.14
C ASP A 335 -21.35 3.04 22.06
N ASP A 336 -20.52 2.44 21.21
CA ASP A 336 -20.42 0.98 21.11
C ASP A 336 -19.68 0.37 22.31
N ILE A 337 -18.77 1.10 22.94
CA ILE A 337 -18.13 0.71 24.19
C ILE A 337 -19.14 0.74 25.34
N ASP A 338 -19.88 1.84 25.49
CA ASP A 338 -20.89 2.03 26.54
C ASP A 338 -22.02 1.00 26.44
N LYS A 339 -22.42 0.62 25.22
CA LYS A 339 -23.40 -0.46 24.97
C LYS A 339 -22.82 -1.87 25.17
N GLY A 340 -21.51 -2.01 25.40
CA GLY A 340 -20.83 -3.30 25.52
C GLY A 340 -20.75 -4.08 24.21
N ASN A 341 -20.87 -3.40 23.06
CA ASN A 341 -20.59 -3.96 21.74
C ASN A 341 -19.09 -4.09 21.50
N ILE A 342 -18.30 -3.20 22.10
CA ILE A 342 -16.84 -3.27 22.16
C ILE A 342 -16.44 -3.42 23.62
N ILE A 343 -15.63 -4.42 23.92
CA ILE A 343 -15.09 -4.66 25.27
C ILE A 343 -13.60 -4.34 25.24
N VAL A 344 -13.18 -3.43 26.12
CA VAL A 344 -11.83 -2.87 26.15
C VAL A 344 -11.10 -3.30 27.43
N GLY A 345 -9.87 -3.77 27.27
CA GLY A 345 -8.95 -4.09 28.35
C GLY A 345 -9.10 -5.50 28.92
N THR A 346 -7.97 -6.06 29.37
CA THR A 346 -7.84 -7.43 29.86
C THR A 346 -8.84 -7.80 30.96
N LYS A 347 -9.06 -6.91 31.93
CA LYS A 347 -9.98 -7.18 33.05
C LYS A 347 -11.42 -7.38 32.57
N ALA A 348 -11.92 -6.46 31.74
CA ALA A 348 -13.29 -6.52 31.21
C ALA A 348 -13.47 -7.72 30.28
N LEU A 349 -12.46 -8.02 29.44
CA LEU A 349 -12.46 -9.20 28.57
C LEU A 349 -12.52 -10.52 29.34
N LYS A 350 -11.77 -10.64 30.45
CA LYS A 350 -11.84 -11.82 31.33
C LYS A 350 -13.21 -11.97 31.97
N GLN A 351 -13.79 -10.87 32.47
CA GLN A 351 -15.15 -10.87 33.05
C GLN A 351 -16.21 -11.27 32.03
N ALA A 352 -16.09 -10.79 30.79
CA ALA A 352 -16.97 -11.15 29.68
C ALA A 352 -16.68 -12.53 29.06
N LYS A 353 -15.67 -13.25 29.57
CA LYS A 353 -15.13 -14.51 29.02
C LYS A 353 -14.69 -14.40 27.56
N LEU A 354 -14.38 -13.19 27.08
CA LEU A 354 -13.91 -12.92 25.71
C LEU A 354 -12.40 -12.80 25.59
N TYR A 355 -11.64 -12.92 26.69
CA TYR A 355 -10.18 -12.85 26.64
C TYR A 355 -9.54 -13.89 25.71
N ARG A 356 -10.18 -15.06 25.52
CA ARG A 356 -9.75 -16.08 24.55
C ARG A 356 -9.74 -15.60 23.09
N CYS A 357 -10.46 -14.52 22.78
CA CYS A 357 -10.52 -13.96 21.43
C CYS A 357 -9.32 -13.06 21.14
N VAL A 358 -8.43 -12.82 22.10
CA VAL A 358 -7.24 -11.99 21.91
C VAL A 358 -6.03 -12.90 22.01
N ARG A 359 -5.07 -12.73 21.10
CA ARG A 359 -3.74 -13.32 21.28
C ARG A 359 -3.03 -12.69 22.47
N GLU A 360 -1.87 -13.24 22.85
CA GLU A 360 -1.08 -12.70 23.94
C GLU A 360 -0.76 -11.22 23.68
N SER A 361 -1.33 -10.33 24.50
CA SER A 361 -1.08 -8.90 24.44
C SER A 361 0.29 -8.60 25.02
N GLU A 362 1.06 -7.79 24.30
CA GLU A 362 2.35 -7.30 24.79
C GLU A 362 2.17 -6.15 25.79
N GLU A 363 3.24 -5.84 26.53
CA GLU A 363 3.25 -4.69 27.44
C GLU A 363 2.99 -3.40 26.66
N GLY A 364 2.02 -2.59 27.09
CA GLY A 364 1.61 -1.35 26.42
C GLY A 364 0.52 -1.51 25.35
N GLU A 365 0.02 -2.72 25.11
CA GLU A 365 -1.16 -2.93 24.28
C GLU A 365 -2.47 -2.89 25.08
N VAL A 366 -3.54 -2.37 24.46
CA VAL A 366 -4.88 -2.30 25.03
C VAL A 366 -5.81 -3.22 24.25
N PRO A 367 -5.97 -4.49 24.67
CA PRO A 367 -6.75 -5.46 23.90
C PRO A 367 -8.23 -5.10 23.84
N MET A 368 -8.83 -5.26 22.67
CA MET A 368 -10.24 -4.99 22.42
C MET A 368 -10.90 -6.12 21.64
N VAL A 369 -12.16 -6.43 21.99
CA VAL A 369 -13.00 -7.37 21.24
C VAL A 369 -14.29 -6.67 20.83
N LEU A 370 -14.59 -6.71 19.54
CA LEU A 370 -15.74 -6.09 18.91
C LEU A 370 -16.76 -7.19 18.54
N LYS A 371 -18.01 -7.04 18.96
CA LYS A 371 -19.12 -7.90 18.53
C LYS A 371 -19.62 -7.43 17.16
N LEU A 372 -19.15 -8.04 16.08
CA LEU A 372 -19.36 -7.53 14.72
C LEU A 372 -20.84 -7.38 14.33
N ASN A 373 -21.69 -8.30 14.79
CA ASN A 373 -23.12 -8.24 14.51
C ASN A 373 -23.86 -7.13 15.27
N SER A 374 -23.31 -6.66 16.39
CA SER A 374 -23.94 -5.64 17.25
C SER A 374 -23.34 -4.25 17.07
N MET A 375 -22.10 -4.18 16.58
CA MET A 375 -21.38 -2.92 16.33
C MET A 375 -21.98 -2.17 15.13
N THR A 376 -22.04 -0.85 15.26
CA THR A 376 -22.41 0.04 14.15
C THR A 376 -21.18 0.35 13.29
N ASN A 377 -21.34 0.33 11.97
CA ASN A 377 -20.31 0.75 11.02
C ASN A 377 -20.87 1.89 10.15
N GLU A 378 -20.41 3.10 10.40
CA GLU A 378 -20.90 4.33 9.77
C GLU A 378 -20.28 4.53 8.39
N LEU A 379 -19.15 3.86 8.11
CA LEU A 379 -18.41 3.99 6.86
C LEU A 379 -18.78 2.91 5.85
N TRP A 380 -19.03 1.68 6.30
CA TRP A 380 -19.17 0.50 5.43
C TRP A 380 -20.49 -0.22 5.63
N ARG A 381 -21.13 -0.62 4.53
CA ARG A 381 -22.45 -1.28 4.47
C ARG A 381 -22.39 -2.59 3.68
#